data_AF-A0A5C6BSY6-F1
#
_entry.id   AF-A0A5C6BSY6-F1
#
_cell.length_a   1.000
_cell.length_b   1.000
_cell.length_c   1.000
_cell.angle_alpha   90.00
_cell.angle_beta   90.00
_cell.angle_gamma   90.00
#
_symmetry.space_group_name_H-M   'P 1'
#
loop_
_entity.id
_entity.type
_entity.pdbx_description
1 polymer ?
#
loop_
_entity_poly.entity_id
_entity_poly.type
_entity_poly.pdbx_seq_one_letter_code
_entity_poly.pdbx_strand_id
1 'polypeptide(L)'
;MTDYFRRLNTPRLLTVALTLSAVFGTAWVLSSQPDQVSHAAEPAVQKDAGKKAAKPNIRKMTPVQVFMRAKLEDNTKILEGLMTNQFDQIVEAADHLLLMSTATEWHVIQGPIYKQHSTEFRRAVERLKIDAQKKNLDAATLAYMHMTMTCVSCHKFVRGTQLAGKVEMPPHSLVSMTSNQTQSP
;
A
#
# COMPACT_ATOMS: atom_id res chain seq x y z
N MET A 1 -9.09 34.86 -16.95
CA MET A 1 -8.09 33.82 -16.58
C MET A 1 -7.14 33.63 -17.78
N THR A 2 -6.43 34.70 -18.15
CA THR A 2 -5.77 34.82 -19.47
C THR A 2 -4.57 35.77 -19.43
N ASP A 3 -3.79 35.80 -18.35
CA ASP A 3 -2.59 36.67 -18.30
C ASP A 3 -1.43 36.07 -17.47
N TYR A 4 -1.21 34.76 -17.57
CA TYR A 4 -0.07 34.11 -16.90
C TYR A 4 1.13 33.81 -17.80
N PHE A 5 0.99 33.92 -19.14
CA PHE A 5 2.01 33.44 -20.09
C PHE A 5 2.74 34.52 -20.92
N ARG A 6 2.71 35.81 -20.53
CA ARG A 6 3.36 36.88 -21.32
C ARG A 6 4.59 37.50 -20.65
N ARG A 7 5.52 36.72 -20.11
CA ARG A 7 6.76 37.33 -19.56
C ARG A 7 8.04 36.53 -19.67
N LEU A 8 8.28 35.87 -20.80
CA LEU A 8 9.62 35.36 -21.15
C LEU A 8 9.93 35.62 -22.63
N ASN A 9 10.21 36.87 -22.98
CA ASN A 9 10.98 37.20 -24.19
C ASN A 9 11.49 38.64 -24.16
N THR A 10 12.78 38.86 -23.90
CA THR A 10 13.66 39.77 -24.67
C THR A 10 15.14 39.50 -24.34
N PRO A 11 16.05 39.49 -25.34
CA PRO A 11 17.48 39.21 -25.16
C PRO A 11 18.39 40.46 -25.27
N ARG A 12 19.61 40.30 -24.73
CA ARG A 12 20.93 40.93 -25.04
C ARG A 12 21.56 41.93 -24.03
N LEU A 13 22.69 41.45 -23.46
CA LEU A 13 24.02 42.10 -23.28
C LEU A 13 24.09 43.26 -22.25
N LEU A 14 25.02 43.38 -21.29
CA LEU A 14 26.40 42.92 -21.08
C LEU A 14 26.80 43.06 -19.58
N THR A 15 27.67 42.15 -19.10
CA THR A 15 28.71 42.27 -18.05
C THR A 15 28.37 42.82 -16.64
N VAL A 16 28.81 42.10 -15.59
CA VAL A 16 29.86 42.56 -14.65
C VAL A 16 30.12 41.50 -13.53
N ALA A 17 31.40 41.12 -13.44
CA ALA A 17 32.21 40.68 -12.30
C ALA A 17 31.76 39.57 -11.33
N LEU A 18 32.59 38.53 -11.33
CA LEU A 18 32.70 37.45 -10.35
C LEU A 18 33.68 37.91 -9.26
N THR A 19 33.26 38.01 -8.00
CA THR A 19 34.18 38.13 -6.85
C THR A 19 33.72 37.24 -5.70
N LEU A 20 34.47 36.16 -5.51
CA LEU A 20 34.50 35.30 -4.32
C LEU A 20 35.17 36.03 -3.16
N SER A 21 34.49 36.14 -2.02
CA SER A 21 35.12 36.38 -0.72
C SER A 21 34.44 35.52 0.34
N ALA A 22 35.20 34.58 0.89
CA ALA A 22 34.88 33.83 2.09
C ALA A 22 35.42 34.56 3.33
N VAL A 23 34.93 34.11 4.50
CA VAL A 23 35.47 34.22 5.87
C VAL A 23 34.77 35.22 6.81
N PHE A 24 34.62 34.75 8.06
CA PHE A 24 34.10 35.33 9.31
C PHE A 24 32.60 35.09 9.58
N GLY A 25 32.14 34.31 10.58
CA GLY A 25 32.77 33.73 11.76
C GLY A 25 32.04 34.19 13.04
N THR A 26 31.63 33.22 13.86
CA THR A 26 31.32 33.30 15.32
C THR A 26 29.92 33.71 15.83
N ALA A 27 29.42 32.84 16.72
CA ALA A 27 28.60 33.11 17.90
C ALA A 27 27.05 33.23 17.78
N TRP A 28 26.40 32.09 17.63
CA TRP A 28 25.22 31.74 18.44
C TRP A 28 25.41 30.33 19.01
N VAL A 29 26.28 30.25 20.00
CA VAL A 29 26.43 29.10 20.92
C VAL A 29 26.01 29.61 22.28
N LEU A 30 24.79 29.28 22.73
CA LEU A 30 24.46 29.13 24.15
C LEU A 30 23.13 28.37 24.30
N SER A 31 23.12 27.40 25.22
CA SER A 31 21.97 26.62 25.72
C SER A 31 21.65 25.31 24.99
N SER A 32 22.45 24.27 25.27
CA SER A 32 21.98 23.06 25.99
C SER A 32 23.10 22.00 26.01
N GLN A 33 23.82 21.91 27.14
CA GLN A 33 24.64 20.75 27.48
C GLN A 33 23.74 19.60 27.94
N PRO A 34 24.10 18.36 27.61
CA PRO A 34 24.04 17.28 28.59
C PRO A 34 25.44 16.74 28.89
N ASP A 35 25.69 16.58 30.18
CA ASP A 35 26.95 16.23 30.79
C ASP A 35 27.53 14.88 30.35
N GLN A 36 28.86 14.87 30.29
CA GLN A 36 29.69 13.68 30.21
C GLN A 36 29.65 12.91 31.53
N VAL A 37 29.37 11.62 31.47
CA VAL A 37 29.86 10.66 32.47
C VAL A 37 30.86 9.74 31.79
N SER A 38 32.10 9.87 32.22
CA SER A 38 33.25 9.08 31.87
C SER A 38 33.19 7.71 32.54
N HIS A 39 33.48 6.64 31.81
CA HIS A 39 34.14 5.47 32.39
C HIS A 39 35.12 4.83 31.40
N ALA A 40 36.26 4.47 31.99
CA ALA A 40 37.53 3.98 31.46
C ALA A 40 37.47 2.83 30.44
N ALA A 41 38.59 2.72 29.70
CA ALA A 41 38.90 1.66 28.77
C ALA A 41 39.34 0.35 29.46
N GLU A 42 38.99 -0.80 28.87
CA GLU A 42 39.91 -1.92 28.63
C GLU A 42 39.49 -2.70 27.36
N PRO A 43 40.42 -3.36 26.64
CA PRO A 43 40.16 -3.92 25.32
C PRO A 43 39.85 -5.43 25.39
N ALA A 44 38.79 -5.86 24.71
CA ALA A 44 38.57 -7.28 24.43
C ALA A 44 38.54 -7.51 22.92
N VAL A 45 39.64 -8.08 22.43
CA VAL A 45 39.79 -8.68 21.10
C VAL A 45 38.69 -9.73 20.89
N GLN A 46 37.76 -9.49 19.96
CA GLN A 46 36.95 -10.56 19.38
C GLN A 46 37.60 -11.02 18.08
N LYS A 47 38.39 -12.10 18.20
CA LYS A 47 38.64 -13.03 17.11
C LYS A 47 37.36 -13.84 16.91
N ASP A 48 36.60 -13.52 15.87
CA ASP A 48 35.73 -14.51 15.24
C ASP A 48 36.04 -14.53 13.75
N ALA A 49 36.94 -15.45 13.43
CA ALA A 49 37.26 -15.85 12.08
C ALA A 49 35.99 -16.40 11.39
N GLY A 50 35.68 -15.80 10.24
CA GLY A 50 35.23 -16.52 9.06
C GLY A 50 33.99 -17.41 9.19
N LYS A 51 32.80 -16.80 9.30
CA LYS A 51 31.60 -17.42 8.73
C LYS A 51 31.40 -16.85 7.32
N LYS A 52 31.80 -17.63 6.31
CA LYS A 52 31.52 -17.33 4.90
C LYS A 52 30.06 -16.90 4.76
N ALA A 53 29.84 -15.71 4.20
CA ALA A 53 28.52 -15.19 3.91
C ALA A 53 27.69 -16.26 3.18
N ALA A 54 26.63 -16.73 3.83
CA ALA A 54 25.64 -17.55 3.16
C ALA A 54 25.08 -16.72 2.00
N LYS A 55 25.16 -17.25 0.77
CA LYS A 55 24.52 -16.65 -0.40
C LYS A 55 23.05 -16.35 -0.05
N PRO A 56 22.50 -15.19 -0.43
CA PRO A 56 21.12 -14.86 -0.13
C PRO A 56 20.21 -15.96 -0.69
N ASN A 57 19.43 -16.58 0.19
CA ASN A 57 18.38 -17.51 -0.20
C ASN A 57 17.34 -16.69 -0.96
N ILE A 58 17.37 -16.76 -2.30
CA ILE A 58 16.27 -16.25 -3.12
C ILE A 58 15.10 -17.18 -2.84
N ARG A 59 14.28 -16.79 -1.87
CA ARG A 59 13.14 -17.56 -1.41
C ARG A 59 12.16 -17.67 -2.58
N LYS A 60 12.05 -18.86 -3.16
CA LYS A 60 11.05 -19.15 -4.20
C LYS A 60 9.66 -18.84 -3.66
N MET A 61 8.87 -18.08 -4.42
CA MET A 61 7.50 -17.74 -4.06
C MET A 61 6.59 -18.96 -4.20
N THR A 62 5.59 -19.08 -3.34
CA THR A 62 4.52 -20.08 -3.50
C THR A 62 3.58 -19.68 -4.65
N PRO A 63 2.80 -20.62 -5.23
CA PRO A 63 1.80 -20.27 -6.27
C PRO A 63 0.84 -19.17 -5.82
N VAL A 64 0.35 -19.22 -4.58
CA VAL A 64 -0.52 -18.17 -4.01
C VAL A 64 0.20 -16.82 -3.91
N GLN A 65 1.50 -16.81 -3.57
CA GLN A 65 2.27 -15.56 -3.53
C GLN A 65 2.48 -14.95 -4.92
N VAL A 66 2.71 -15.78 -5.94
CA VAL A 66 2.77 -15.33 -7.34
C VAL A 66 1.41 -14.77 -7.77
N PHE A 67 0.32 -15.49 -7.47
CA PHE A 67 -1.03 -15.05 -7.77
C PHE A 67 -1.38 -13.70 -7.10
N MET A 68 -1.03 -13.53 -5.82
CA MET A 68 -1.26 -12.27 -5.11
C MET A 68 -0.35 -11.13 -5.61
N ARG A 69 0.81 -11.45 -6.20
CA ARG A 69 1.66 -10.46 -6.86
C ARG A 69 0.99 -9.94 -8.13
N ALA A 70 0.48 -10.82 -8.98
CA ALA A 70 -0.29 -10.44 -10.17
C ALA A 70 -1.50 -9.56 -9.81
N LYS A 71 -2.25 -9.90 -8.75
CA LYS A 71 -3.35 -9.07 -8.24
C LYS A 71 -2.91 -7.65 -7.86
N LEU A 72 -1.71 -7.49 -7.30
CA LEU A 72 -1.14 -6.19 -6.95
C LEU A 72 -0.68 -5.41 -8.19
N GLU A 73 -0.16 -6.10 -9.20
CA GLU A 73 0.23 -5.49 -10.47
C GLU A 73 -0.96 -4.85 -11.17
N ASP A 74 -2.11 -5.54 -11.27
CA ASP A 74 -3.31 -4.93 -11.88
C ASP A 74 -3.84 -3.74 -11.07
N ASN A 75 -3.77 -3.81 -9.74
CA ASN A 75 -4.14 -2.68 -8.88
C ASN A 75 -3.25 -1.46 -9.16
N THR A 76 -1.96 -1.69 -9.40
CA THR A 76 -0.99 -0.63 -9.75
C THR A 76 -1.27 -0.07 -11.15
N LYS A 77 -1.59 -0.92 -12.13
CA LYS A 77 -1.99 -0.49 -13.48
C LYS A 77 -3.25 0.37 -13.46
N ILE A 78 -4.24 0.02 -12.62
CA ILE A 78 -5.43 0.84 -12.45
C ILE A 78 -5.05 2.22 -11.90
N LEU A 79 -4.22 2.28 -10.85
CA LEU A 79 -3.79 3.55 -10.28
C LEU A 79 -3.06 4.41 -11.33
N GLU A 80 -2.13 3.82 -12.06
CA GLU A 80 -1.42 4.50 -13.15
C GLU A 80 -2.40 5.02 -14.20
N GLY A 81 -3.36 4.20 -14.63
CA GLY A 81 -4.39 4.60 -15.58
C GLY A 81 -5.26 5.76 -15.09
N LEU A 82 -5.61 5.78 -13.80
CA LEU A 82 -6.32 6.91 -13.18
C LEU A 82 -5.48 8.19 -13.20
N MET A 83 -4.19 8.11 -12.86
CA MET A 83 -3.30 9.28 -12.82
C MET A 83 -2.98 9.84 -14.21
N THR A 84 -3.08 9.01 -15.25
CA THR A 84 -2.72 9.35 -16.63
C THR A 84 -3.93 9.47 -17.59
N ASN A 85 -5.15 9.28 -17.08
CA ASN A 85 -6.40 9.22 -17.85
C ASN A 85 -6.42 8.11 -18.93
N GLN A 86 -5.70 7.01 -18.69
CA GLN A 86 -5.63 5.87 -19.59
C GLN A 86 -6.78 4.88 -19.29
N PHE A 87 -8.00 5.22 -19.72
CA PHE A 87 -9.21 4.45 -19.38
C PHE A 87 -9.19 2.99 -19.87
N ASP A 88 -8.64 2.73 -21.05
CA ASP A 88 -8.56 1.36 -21.59
C ASP A 88 -7.68 0.46 -20.72
N GLN A 89 -6.58 1.01 -20.18
CA GLN A 89 -5.72 0.31 -19.22
C GLN A 89 -6.45 0.00 -17.90
N ILE A 90 -7.28 0.92 -17.42
CA ILE A 90 -8.10 0.67 -16.22
C ILE A 90 -9.07 -0.48 -16.49
N VAL A 91 -9.74 -0.49 -17.64
CA VAL A 91 -10.71 -1.52 -18.03
C VAL A 91 -10.03 -2.88 -18.17
N GLU A 92 -8.90 -2.96 -18.88
CA GLU A 92 -8.15 -4.21 -19.09
C GLU A 92 -7.68 -4.80 -17.75
N ALA A 93 -7.10 -3.97 -16.87
CA ALA A 93 -6.66 -4.42 -15.55
C ALA A 93 -7.84 -4.83 -14.65
N ALA A 94 -8.98 -4.13 -14.72
CA ALA A 94 -10.19 -4.51 -14.01
C ALA A 94 -10.76 -5.85 -14.52
N ASP A 95 -10.76 -6.07 -15.83
CA ASP A 95 -11.17 -7.34 -16.44
C ASP A 95 -10.28 -8.49 -16.00
N HIS A 96 -8.97 -8.29 -15.97
CA HIS A 96 -8.03 -9.30 -15.47
C HIS A 96 -8.28 -9.62 -13.99
N LEU A 97 -8.51 -8.62 -13.13
CA LEU A 97 -8.88 -8.83 -11.72
C LEU A 97 -10.18 -9.63 -11.55
N LEU A 98 -11.21 -9.35 -12.37
CA LEU A 98 -12.45 -10.11 -12.37
C LEU A 98 -12.23 -11.56 -12.78
N LEU A 99 -11.46 -11.80 -13.83
CA LEU A 99 -11.09 -13.13 -14.29
C LEU A 99 -10.32 -13.91 -13.20
N MET A 100 -9.28 -13.30 -12.63
CA MET A 100 -8.51 -13.88 -11.52
C MET A 100 -9.42 -14.26 -10.35
N SER A 101 -10.47 -13.48 -10.08
CA SER A 101 -11.40 -13.77 -8.98
C SER A 101 -12.21 -15.06 -9.14
N THR A 102 -12.14 -15.71 -10.31
CA THR A 102 -12.78 -17.00 -10.60
C THR A 102 -11.81 -18.18 -10.50
N ALA A 103 -10.50 -17.92 -10.43
CA ALA A 103 -9.46 -18.95 -10.40
C ALA A 103 -9.49 -19.78 -9.11
N THR A 104 -8.93 -20.99 -9.17
CA THR A 104 -8.85 -21.89 -8.00
C THR A 104 -7.98 -21.28 -6.91
N GLU A 105 -6.89 -20.60 -7.27
CA GLU A 105 -5.97 -19.89 -6.38
C GLU A 105 -6.65 -18.76 -5.61
N TRP A 106 -7.80 -18.26 -6.09
CA TRP A 106 -8.61 -17.29 -5.37
C TRP A 106 -9.22 -17.88 -4.10
N HIS A 107 -9.44 -19.20 -4.01
CA HIS A 107 -10.13 -19.83 -2.90
C HIS A 107 -9.17 -20.24 -1.77
N VAL A 108 -8.51 -19.25 -1.15
CA VAL A 108 -7.47 -19.48 -0.13
C VAL A 108 -8.01 -20.02 1.21
N ILE A 109 -9.27 -19.73 1.54
CA ILE A 109 -9.99 -20.26 2.69
C ILE A 109 -11.46 -20.51 2.32
N GLN A 110 -12.14 -21.36 3.08
CA GLN A 110 -13.55 -21.70 2.87
C GLN A 110 -14.47 -20.92 3.82
N GLY A 111 -15.75 -20.82 3.44
CA GLY A 111 -16.81 -20.33 4.32
C GLY A 111 -17.53 -19.06 3.82
N PRO A 112 -18.69 -18.75 4.43
CA PRO A 112 -19.58 -17.70 3.93
C PRO A 112 -18.97 -16.29 4.02
N ILE A 113 -18.19 -15.99 5.06
CA ILE A 113 -17.55 -14.67 5.23
C ILE A 113 -16.50 -14.41 4.14
N TYR A 114 -15.71 -15.43 3.78
CA TYR A 114 -14.76 -15.30 2.68
C TYR A 114 -15.46 -15.06 1.33
N LYS A 115 -16.56 -15.78 1.09
CA LYS A 115 -17.39 -15.60 -0.11
C LYS A 115 -17.97 -14.19 -0.18
N GLN A 116 -18.39 -13.63 0.95
CA GLN A 116 -18.86 -12.24 1.04
C GLN A 116 -17.74 -11.26 0.67
N HIS A 117 -16.54 -11.37 1.27
CA HIS A 117 -15.41 -10.52 0.91
C HIS A 117 -15.04 -10.60 -0.59
N SER A 118 -15.09 -11.81 -1.17
CA SER A 118 -14.87 -12.02 -2.60
C SER A 118 -15.95 -11.36 -3.46
N THR A 119 -17.20 -11.40 -3.02
CA THR A 119 -18.33 -10.79 -3.73
C THR A 119 -18.23 -9.26 -3.70
N GLU A 120 -17.90 -8.68 -2.55
CA GLU A 120 -17.71 -7.24 -2.40
C GLU A 120 -16.54 -6.74 -3.25
N PHE A 121 -15.42 -7.49 -3.29
CA PHE A 121 -14.32 -7.18 -4.20
C PHE A 121 -14.79 -7.13 -5.66
N ARG A 122 -15.46 -8.17 -6.15
CA ARG A 122 -15.95 -8.23 -7.55
C ARG A 122 -16.90 -7.07 -7.87
N ARG A 123 -17.82 -6.74 -6.97
CA ARG A 123 -18.73 -5.60 -7.12
C ARG A 123 -17.98 -4.28 -7.24
N ALA A 124 -16.95 -4.06 -6.41
CA ALA A 124 -16.15 -2.86 -6.46
C ALA A 124 -15.33 -2.75 -7.76
N VAL A 125 -14.76 -3.87 -8.25
CA VAL A 125 -14.03 -3.91 -9.53
C VAL A 125 -14.98 -3.67 -10.71
N GLU A 126 -16.16 -4.29 -10.72
CA GLU A 126 -17.16 -4.07 -11.78
C GLU A 126 -17.60 -2.60 -11.83
N ARG A 127 -17.81 -1.99 -10.67
CA ARG A 127 -18.15 -0.57 -10.60
C ARG A 127 -17.05 0.33 -11.18
N LEU A 128 -15.80 0.07 -10.79
CA LEU A 128 -14.63 0.76 -11.33
C LEU A 128 -14.56 0.62 -12.85
N LYS A 129 -14.73 -0.59 -13.37
CA LYS A 129 -14.74 -0.87 -14.81
C LYS A 129 -15.83 -0.08 -15.53
N ILE A 130 -17.06 -0.11 -15.02
CA ILE A 130 -18.20 0.63 -15.61
C ILE A 130 -17.92 2.14 -15.63
N ASP A 131 -17.38 2.70 -14.55
CA ASP A 131 -17.10 4.13 -14.46
C ASP A 131 -15.93 4.53 -15.39
N ALA A 132 -14.92 3.66 -15.54
CA ALA A 132 -13.83 3.85 -16.49
C ALA A 132 -14.31 3.75 -17.95
N GLN A 133 -15.19 2.80 -18.29
CA GLN A 133 -15.80 2.69 -19.62
C GLN A 133 -16.60 3.94 -20.00
N LYS A 134 -17.25 4.57 -19.01
CA LYS A 134 -17.95 5.86 -19.17
C LYS A 134 -17.00 7.06 -19.21
N LYS A 135 -15.69 6.84 -19.09
CA LYS A 135 -14.65 7.87 -18.98
C LYS A 135 -14.93 8.90 -17.87
N ASN A 136 -15.56 8.44 -16.78
CA ASN A 136 -15.84 9.26 -15.62
C ASN A 136 -14.73 9.08 -14.58
N LEU A 137 -13.71 9.95 -14.64
CA LEU A 137 -12.52 9.86 -13.80
C LEU A 137 -12.86 9.93 -12.30
N ASP A 138 -13.74 10.85 -11.90
CA ASP A 138 -14.08 11.04 -10.49
C ASP A 138 -14.80 9.81 -9.92
N ALA A 139 -15.76 9.27 -10.67
CA ALA A 139 -16.47 8.06 -10.28
C ALA A 139 -15.54 6.84 -10.26
N ALA A 140 -14.68 6.69 -11.27
CA ALA A 140 -13.68 5.62 -11.32
C ALA A 140 -12.69 5.70 -10.14
N THR A 141 -12.27 6.91 -9.77
CA THR A 141 -11.37 7.15 -8.62
C THR A 141 -12.04 6.73 -7.32
N LEU A 142 -13.31 7.10 -7.11
CA LEU A 142 -14.05 6.69 -5.91
C LEU A 142 -14.24 5.16 -5.86
N ALA A 143 -14.56 4.54 -7.00
CA ALA A 143 -14.69 3.10 -7.11
C ALA A 143 -13.36 2.38 -6.83
N TYR A 144 -12.23 2.93 -7.29
CA TYR A 144 -10.89 2.43 -6.99
C TYR A 144 -10.58 2.48 -5.49
N MET A 145 -10.89 3.59 -4.82
CA MET A 145 -10.74 3.68 -3.36
C MET A 145 -11.54 2.58 -2.66
N HIS A 146 -12.81 2.38 -3.02
CA HIS A 146 -13.62 1.30 -2.47
C HIS A 146 -12.99 -0.08 -2.74
N MET A 147 -12.56 -0.35 -3.98
CA MET A 147 -11.91 -1.60 -4.34
C MET A 147 -10.65 -1.85 -3.48
N THR A 148 -9.80 -0.85 -3.22
CA THR A 148 -8.63 -1.03 -2.34
C THR A 148 -9.02 -1.36 -0.90
N MET A 149 -10.11 -0.78 -0.38
CA MET A 149 -10.63 -1.11 0.94
C MET A 149 -11.10 -2.57 1.04
N THR A 150 -11.69 -3.13 -0.02
CA THR A 150 -12.08 -4.55 -0.04
C THR A 150 -10.84 -5.47 0.03
N CYS A 151 -9.72 -5.08 -0.59
CA CYS A 151 -8.47 -5.82 -0.55
C CYS A 151 -7.92 -5.90 0.89
N VAL A 152 -7.86 -4.76 1.57
CA VAL A 152 -7.37 -4.68 2.96
C VAL A 152 -8.30 -5.46 3.89
N SER A 153 -9.61 -5.33 3.72
CA SER A 153 -10.61 -6.00 4.54
C SER A 153 -10.53 -7.52 4.44
N CYS A 154 -10.44 -8.05 3.21
CA CYS A 154 -10.26 -9.48 2.99
C CYS A 154 -8.95 -9.98 3.61
N HIS A 155 -7.84 -9.24 3.45
CA HIS A 155 -6.57 -9.63 4.04
C HIS A 155 -6.57 -9.60 5.57
N LYS A 156 -7.26 -8.63 6.18
CA LYS A 156 -7.45 -8.60 7.64
C LYS A 156 -8.18 -9.86 8.11
N PHE A 157 -9.25 -10.25 7.42
CA PHE A 157 -10.01 -11.46 7.73
C PHE A 157 -9.18 -12.74 7.54
N VAL A 158 -8.51 -12.91 6.39
CA VAL A 158 -7.70 -14.10 6.10
C VAL A 158 -6.55 -14.25 7.11
N ARG A 159 -5.87 -13.16 7.48
CA ARG A 159 -4.82 -13.21 8.51
C ARG A 159 -5.40 -13.54 9.89
N GLY A 160 -6.54 -12.94 10.25
CA GLY A 160 -7.22 -13.22 11.51
C GLY A 160 -7.62 -14.69 11.65
N THR A 161 -8.19 -15.29 10.60
CA THR A 161 -8.58 -16.71 10.58
C THR A 161 -7.36 -17.65 10.65
N GLN A 162 -6.25 -17.32 9.98
CA GLN A 162 -5.01 -18.10 10.10
C GLN A 162 -4.39 -18.04 11.50
N LEU A 163 -4.49 -16.89 12.17
CA LEU A 163 -4.04 -16.73 13.55
C LEU A 163 -4.97 -17.47 14.52
N ALA A 164 -6.29 -17.40 14.33
CA ALA A 164 -7.28 -18.12 15.12
C ALA A 164 -7.16 -19.66 15.01
N GLY A 165 -6.73 -20.16 13.84
CA GLY A 165 -6.41 -21.58 13.67
C GLY A 165 -5.11 -22.01 14.37
N LYS A 166 -4.28 -21.06 14.81
CA LYS A 166 -3.01 -21.29 15.54
C LYS A 166 -3.06 -20.84 17.00
N VAL A 167 -4.04 -20.03 17.36
CA VAL A 167 -4.33 -19.51 18.68
C VAL A 167 -5.83 -19.73 18.88
N GLU A 168 -6.18 -20.75 19.66
CA GLU A 168 -7.54 -21.02 20.08
C GLU A 168 -8.18 -19.71 20.59
N MET A 169 -9.23 -19.23 19.92
CA MET A 169 -9.83 -17.94 20.25
C MET A 169 -10.79 -18.07 21.43
N PRO A 170 -10.77 -17.13 22.39
CA PRO A 170 -11.69 -17.11 23.53
C PRO A 170 -13.14 -16.76 23.12
N PRO A 171 -14.14 -17.14 23.95
CA PRO A 171 -15.52 -17.39 23.55
C PRO A 171 -16.42 -16.15 23.47
N HIS A 172 -16.00 -15.08 22.81
CA HIS A 172 -16.84 -13.89 22.62
C HIS A 172 -17.15 -13.61 21.13
N SER A 173 -17.57 -14.65 20.40
CA SER A 173 -18.38 -14.48 19.18
C SER A 173 -19.79 -15.04 19.28
N LEU A 174 -20.25 -15.36 20.49
CA LEU A 174 -21.68 -15.55 20.75
C LEU A 174 -22.33 -14.19 21.01
N VAL A 175 -22.56 -13.42 19.95
CA VAL A 175 -23.59 -12.39 20.01
C VAL A 175 -24.93 -13.13 20.00
N SER A 176 -25.52 -13.18 21.19
CA SER A 176 -26.86 -13.67 21.49
C SER A 176 -27.90 -13.05 20.56
N MET A 177 -28.36 -13.82 19.56
CA MET A 177 -29.66 -13.60 18.96
C MET A 177 -30.71 -14.35 19.80
N THR A 178 -31.01 -13.81 20.99
CA THR A 178 -32.27 -14.07 21.66
C THR A 178 -33.17 -12.85 21.43
N SER A 179 -33.76 -12.77 20.24
CA SER A 179 -34.90 -11.90 20.00
C SER A 179 -36.16 -12.66 20.36
N ASN A 180 -36.70 -12.29 21.50
CA ASN A 180 -38.02 -12.61 22.02
C ASN A 180 -39.10 -12.51 20.93
N GLN A 181 -39.81 -13.61 20.64
CA GLN A 181 -41.18 -13.56 20.13
C GLN A 181 -42.09 -14.25 21.15
N THR A 182 -42.73 -13.39 21.92
CA THR A 182 -43.95 -13.63 22.71
C THR A 182 -45.08 -14.19 21.85
N GLN A 183 -45.73 -15.28 22.29
CA GLN A 183 -47.13 -15.29 22.76
C GLN A 183 -47.63 -16.74 22.93
N SER A 184 -48.03 -17.06 24.16
CA SER A 184 -49.00 -18.13 24.45
C SER A 184 -50.42 -17.53 24.44
N PRO A 185 -51.45 -18.33 24.12
CA PRO A 185 -52.85 -17.91 24.09
C PRO A 185 -53.42 -17.57 25.48
#